data_AF-A0A6I2RH34-F1
#
_entry.id   AF-A0A6I2RH34-F1
#
_cell.length_a   1.000
_cell.length_b   1.000
_cell.length_c   1.000
_cell.angle_alpha   90.00
_cell.angle_beta   90.00
_cell.angle_gamma   90.00
#
_symmetry.space_group_name_H-M   'P 1'
#
loop_
_entity.id
_entity.type
_entity.pdbx_description
1 polymer ?
#
loop_
_entity_poly.entity_id
_entity_poly.type
_entity_poly.pdbx_seq_one_letter_code
_entity_poly.pdbx_strand_id
1 'polypeptide(L)'
;MAILEKFGTIYLDGIPVPPGTVLTKCDSNNPPKIELGDTVPGMEIGWVFVDDRLIADDNILLNVSWDILSASGLTMGKDIQIDGDACRVRCLLEDKNGGSDWDDMLDASEDNNIIHWSGTYSLGTSVLSPRSKQALIWGCAEKDTVEMTDSAYQHIGFGWRPVLEQKSLLECPASDLLARTVLLYGEDGTIFSGLVAEASQYDVILEAPNILGNVFCQPPRQGYYKAQDESLILDRESILEILPCAGVSVPF
;
A
#
# COMPACT_ATOMS: atom_id res chain seq x y z
N MET A 1 -11.41 9.56 -2.50
CA MET A 1 -11.89 8.83 -1.29
C MET A 1 -10.80 7.84 -0.96
N ALA A 2 -10.14 7.99 0.18
CA ALA A 2 -9.07 7.10 0.60
C ALA A 2 -9.66 5.87 1.28
N ILE A 3 -9.31 4.67 0.81
CA ILE A 3 -9.59 3.44 1.54
C ILE A 3 -8.36 3.19 2.43
N LEU A 4 -8.58 3.08 3.74
CA LEU A 4 -7.52 2.81 4.70
C LEU A 4 -7.55 1.35 5.10
N GLU A 5 -6.39 0.72 5.25
CA GLU A 5 -6.23 -0.61 5.83
C GLU A 5 -5.17 -0.60 6.93
N LYS A 6 -5.22 -1.60 7.82
CA LYS A 6 -4.23 -1.77 8.88
C LYS A 6 -3.76 -3.21 8.95
N PHE A 7 -2.52 -3.43 8.53
CA PHE A 7 -1.86 -4.74 8.59
C PHE A 7 -0.36 -4.61 8.32
N GLY A 8 0.34 -5.72 8.47
CA GLY A 8 1.78 -5.81 8.38
C GLY A 8 2.47 -5.12 9.54
N THR A 9 3.71 -5.52 9.79
CA THR A 9 4.55 -4.92 10.82
C THR A 9 5.95 -4.71 10.29
N ILE A 10 6.59 -3.63 10.72
CA ILE A 10 8.00 -3.37 10.45
C ILE A 10 8.88 -4.11 11.46
N TYR A 11 9.91 -4.77 10.95
CA TYR A 11 10.90 -5.51 11.73
C TYR A 11 12.29 -4.91 11.51
N LEU A 12 13.01 -4.70 12.62
CA LEU A 12 14.42 -4.34 12.64
C LEU A 12 15.21 -5.52 13.21
N ASP A 13 16.07 -6.13 12.40
CA ASP A 13 16.83 -7.32 12.77
C ASP A 13 15.95 -8.47 13.29
N GLY A 14 14.74 -8.61 12.72
CA GLY A 14 13.75 -9.61 13.11
C GLY A 14 12.95 -9.26 14.36
N ILE A 15 13.14 -8.07 14.94
CA ILE A 15 12.36 -7.58 16.09
C ILE A 15 11.27 -6.64 15.57
N PRO A 16 9.97 -6.90 15.88
CA PRO A 16 8.89 -6.00 15.47
C PRO A 16 8.99 -4.68 16.23
N VAL A 17 8.78 -3.58 15.53
CA VAL A 17 8.78 -2.22 16.10
C VAL A 17 7.53 -1.46 15.64
N PRO A 18 7.06 -0.46 16.40
CA PRO A 18 5.92 0.34 15.98
C PRO A 18 6.26 1.19 14.74
N PRO A 19 5.28 1.44 13.84
CA PRO A 19 5.43 2.45 12.79
C PRO A 19 5.84 3.82 13.36
N GLY A 20 6.66 4.57 12.61
CA GLY A 20 7.23 5.85 13.04
C GLY A 20 8.47 5.70 13.92
N THR A 21 9.01 4.49 14.09
CA THR A 21 10.24 4.25 14.84
C THR A 21 11.40 5.06 14.26
N VAL A 22 12.13 5.78 15.11
CA VAL A 22 13.33 6.53 14.71
C VAL A 22 14.55 5.62 14.80
N LEU A 23 15.20 5.36 13.67
CA LEU A 23 16.42 4.58 13.64
C LEU A 23 17.55 5.36 14.31
N THR A 24 18.27 4.76 15.26
CA THR A 24 19.52 5.37 15.76
C THR A 24 20.53 5.47 14.62
N LYS A 25 21.43 6.46 14.64
CA LYS A 25 22.48 6.56 13.60
C LYS A 25 23.24 5.23 13.49
N CYS A 26 23.23 4.66 12.29
CA CYS A 26 23.81 3.35 12.03
C CYS A 26 25.18 3.49 11.38
N ASP A 27 26.05 2.52 11.61
CA ASP A 27 27.26 2.37 10.80
C ASP A 27 26.83 1.98 9.39
N SER A 28 27.17 2.81 8.39
CA SER A 28 26.86 2.55 6.99
C SER A 28 27.47 1.24 6.47
N ASN A 29 28.50 0.69 7.14
CA ASN A 29 29.09 -0.60 6.81
C ASN A 29 28.33 -1.80 7.38
N ASN A 30 27.45 -1.57 8.35
CA ASN A 30 26.62 -2.60 8.97
C ASN A 30 25.24 -2.04 9.35
N PRO A 31 24.42 -1.65 8.35
CA PRO A 31 23.07 -1.18 8.61
C PRO A 31 22.20 -2.32 9.16
N PRO A 32 21.20 -2.01 10.00
CA PRO A 32 20.25 -2.99 10.49
C PRO A 32 19.43 -3.55 9.32
N LYS A 33 19.01 -4.80 9.45
CA LYS A 33 18.13 -5.43 8.48
C LYS A 33 16.71 -4.89 8.66
N ILE A 34 16.18 -4.24 7.63
CA ILE A 34 14.83 -3.67 7.65
C ILE A 34 13.91 -4.58 6.83
N GLU A 35 12.80 -4.99 7.42
CA GLU A 35 11.84 -5.90 6.79
C GLU A 35 10.40 -5.50 7.11
N LEU A 36 9.49 -5.84 6.20
CA LEU A 36 8.06 -5.93 6.50
C LEU A 36 7.70 -7.41 6.57
N GLY A 37 6.79 -7.74 7.49
CA GLY A 37 6.28 -9.10 7.66
C GLY A 37 4.92 -9.11 8.31
N ASP A 38 4.54 -10.30 8.79
CA ASP A 38 3.23 -10.58 9.39
C ASP A 38 2.82 -9.60 10.48
N THR A 39 1.51 -9.39 10.57
CA THR A 39 0.87 -8.44 11.48
C THR A 39 1.08 -8.85 12.94
N VAL A 40 1.65 -7.93 13.72
CA VAL A 40 1.67 -7.98 15.19
C VAL A 40 0.60 -7.03 15.73
N PRO A 41 -0.34 -7.50 16.57
CA PRO A 41 -1.38 -6.64 17.15
C PRO A 41 -0.81 -5.41 17.86
N GLY A 42 -1.29 -4.22 17.48
CA GLY A 42 -0.83 -2.92 17.98
C GLY A 42 0.43 -2.36 17.30
N MET A 43 0.94 -3.03 16.26
CA MET A 43 2.07 -2.58 15.42
C MET A 43 1.71 -2.61 13.93
N GLU A 44 0.42 -2.53 13.62
CA GLU A 44 -0.11 -2.52 12.26
C GLU A 44 0.33 -1.26 11.52
N ILE A 45 0.76 -1.41 10.27
CA ILE A 45 1.00 -0.28 9.37
C ILE A 45 -0.34 0.20 8.84
N GLY A 46 -0.56 1.52 8.85
CA GLY A 46 -1.65 2.14 8.14
C GLY A 46 -1.34 2.26 6.65
N TRP A 47 -2.28 1.87 5.81
CA TRP A 47 -2.13 1.89 4.36
C TRP A 47 -3.26 2.67 3.72
N VAL A 48 -2.93 3.54 2.78
CA VAL A 48 -3.85 4.20 1.87
C VAL A 48 -3.86 3.42 0.55
N PHE A 49 -5.04 3.00 0.13
CA PHE A 49 -5.22 2.39 -1.17
C PHE A 49 -5.21 3.46 -2.27
N VAL A 50 -4.34 3.28 -3.25
CA VAL A 50 -4.13 4.17 -4.39
C VAL A 50 -4.07 3.30 -5.66
N ASP A 51 -5.10 3.39 -6.50
CA ASP A 51 -5.29 2.60 -7.73
C ASP A 51 -5.26 1.07 -7.58
N ASP A 52 -4.07 0.47 -7.64
CA ASP A 52 -3.81 -0.98 -7.62
C ASP A 52 -2.80 -1.38 -6.53
N ARG A 53 -2.43 -0.43 -5.67
CA ARG A 53 -1.38 -0.58 -4.66
C ARG A 53 -1.73 0.12 -3.36
N LEU A 54 -0.98 -0.21 -2.33
CA LEU A 54 -1.11 0.37 -1.00
C LEU A 54 0.12 1.22 -0.71
N ILE A 55 -0.07 2.47 -0.29
CA ILE A 55 1.00 3.37 0.14
C ILE A 55 0.82 3.60 1.63
N ALA A 56 1.89 3.49 2.43
CA ALA A 56 1.74 3.74 3.86
C ALA A 56 1.22 5.16 4.12
N ASP A 57 0.29 5.27 5.07
CA ASP A 57 -0.38 6.54 5.42
C ASP A 57 0.58 7.55 6.07
N ASP A 58 1.71 7.08 6.61
CA ASP A 58 2.83 7.87 7.10
C ASP A 58 4.18 7.15 6.86
N ASN A 59 5.28 7.83 7.14
CA ASN A 59 6.61 7.23 7.23
C ASN A 59 6.67 6.21 8.39
N ILE A 60 6.89 4.94 8.08
CA ILE A 60 6.91 3.87 9.07
C ILE A 60 8.27 3.72 9.76
N LEU A 61 9.33 4.30 9.19
CA LEU A 61 10.67 4.35 9.78
C LEU A 61 11.30 5.72 9.51
N LEU A 62 11.86 6.34 10.54
CA LEU A 62 12.45 7.68 10.48
C LEU A 62 13.97 7.65 10.69
N ASN A 63 14.64 8.75 10.35
CA ASN A 63 16.10 8.88 10.39
C ASN A 63 16.80 7.78 9.60
N VAL A 64 16.39 7.59 8.34
CA VAL A 64 16.94 6.58 7.43
C VAL A 64 17.51 7.25 6.18
N SER A 65 18.46 6.60 5.51
CA SER A 65 18.97 7.02 4.20
C SER A 65 18.54 6.03 3.12
N TRP A 66 18.59 6.45 1.87
CA TRP A 66 18.27 5.57 0.75
C TRP A 66 19.20 4.36 0.68
N ASP A 67 20.50 4.55 0.94
CA ASP A 67 21.49 3.46 0.96
C ASP A 67 21.17 2.41 2.05
N ILE A 68 20.66 2.83 3.22
CA ILE A 68 20.23 1.90 4.28
C ILE A 68 19.05 1.03 3.78
N LEU A 69 18.05 1.64 3.12
CA LEU A 69 16.92 0.91 2.55
C LEU A 69 17.37 -0.03 1.41
N SER A 70 18.30 0.44 0.58
CA SER A 70 18.88 -0.29 -0.54
C SER A 70 19.65 -1.53 -0.08
N ALA A 71 20.37 -1.45 1.04
CA ALA A 71 21.06 -2.59 1.64
C ALA A 71 20.11 -3.72 2.05
N SER A 72 18.84 -3.40 2.34
CA SER A 72 17.78 -4.38 2.62
C SER A 72 16.96 -4.77 1.37
N GLY A 73 17.30 -4.22 0.20
CA GLY A 73 16.62 -4.48 -1.09
C GLY A 73 15.30 -3.74 -1.27
N LEU A 74 14.98 -2.76 -0.43
CA LEU A 74 13.65 -2.14 -0.34
C LEU A 74 13.42 -1.00 -1.34
N THR A 75 14.44 -0.57 -2.09
CA THR A 75 14.33 0.62 -2.95
C THR A 75 13.67 0.32 -4.28
N MET A 76 14.19 -0.67 -5.03
CA MET A 76 13.64 -1.09 -6.34
C MET A 76 12.53 -2.14 -6.23
N GLY A 77 12.34 -2.66 -5.02
CA GLY A 77 11.32 -3.66 -4.73
C GLY A 77 11.88 -5.01 -4.36
N LYS A 78 11.27 -5.61 -3.34
CA LYS A 78 11.57 -6.92 -2.79
C LYS A 78 10.27 -7.69 -2.63
N ASP A 79 10.25 -8.93 -3.11
CA ASP A 79 9.11 -9.81 -2.90
C ASP A 79 9.14 -10.32 -1.47
N ILE A 80 8.00 -10.22 -0.79
CA ILE A 80 7.80 -10.59 0.61
C ILE A 80 6.45 -11.29 0.76
N GLN A 81 6.18 -11.74 1.98
CA GLN A 81 4.88 -12.28 2.36
C GLN A 81 4.43 -11.57 3.63
N ILE A 82 3.18 -11.13 3.66
CA ILE A 82 2.54 -10.56 4.85
C ILE A 82 1.22 -11.30 5.05
N ASP A 83 1.04 -11.94 6.21
CA ASP A 83 -0.20 -12.62 6.61
C ASP A 83 -0.67 -13.71 5.63
N GLY A 84 0.28 -14.33 4.90
CA GLY A 84 -0.03 -15.33 3.88
C GLY A 84 -0.04 -14.79 2.44
N ASP A 85 -0.09 -13.48 2.26
CA ASP A 85 -0.18 -12.84 0.96
C ASP A 85 1.16 -12.45 0.37
N ALA A 86 1.40 -12.89 -0.87
CA ALA A 86 2.56 -12.50 -1.64
C ALA A 86 2.40 -11.05 -2.13
N CYS A 87 3.39 -10.23 -1.80
CA CYS A 87 3.40 -8.82 -2.17
C CYS A 87 4.83 -8.37 -2.48
N ARG A 88 4.95 -7.23 -3.15
CA ARG A 88 6.22 -6.59 -3.46
C ARG A 88 6.28 -5.25 -2.74
N VAL A 89 7.26 -5.09 -1.86
CA VAL A 89 7.48 -3.83 -1.14
C VAL A 89 8.60 -3.04 -1.79
N ARG A 90 8.37 -1.74 -2.01
CA ARG A 90 9.37 -0.80 -2.54
C ARG A 90 9.28 0.58 -1.90
N CYS A 91 10.20 1.49 -2.25
CA CYS A 91 10.03 2.92 -1.99
C CYS A 91 9.05 3.57 -2.99
N LEU A 92 8.65 4.80 -2.68
CA LEU A 92 7.98 5.71 -3.62
C LEU A 92 8.79 5.83 -4.92
N LEU A 93 8.08 5.94 -6.03
CA LEU A 93 8.61 5.93 -7.37
C LEU A 93 8.09 7.12 -8.18
N GLU A 94 9.01 7.80 -8.86
CA GLU A 94 8.68 8.70 -9.97
C GLU A 94 8.59 7.89 -11.28
N ASP A 95 7.46 7.97 -11.98
CA ASP A 95 7.25 7.26 -13.24
C ASP A 95 7.96 7.96 -14.42
N LYS A 96 8.34 7.17 -15.42
CA LYS A 96 9.02 7.62 -16.65
C LYS A 96 8.20 8.58 -17.49
N ASN A 97 6.86 8.54 -17.37
CA ASN A 97 5.95 9.32 -18.21
C ASN A 97 5.50 10.63 -17.55
N GLY A 98 6.05 10.97 -16.38
CA GLY A 98 5.55 12.03 -15.51
C GLY A 98 4.50 11.48 -14.54
N GLY A 99 4.50 12.02 -13.32
CA GLY A 99 3.73 11.51 -12.19
C GLY A 99 4.58 10.68 -11.22
N SER A 100 4.03 10.42 -10.05
CA SER A 100 4.67 9.66 -9.00
C SER A 100 3.66 9.04 -8.06
N ASP A 101 4.07 8.01 -7.32
CA ASP A 101 3.24 7.46 -6.24
C ASP A 101 2.79 8.54 -5.24
N TRP A 102 3.59 9.60 -5.07
CA TRP A 102 3.24 10.71 -4.21
C TRP A 102 2.09 11.54 -4.77
N ASP A 103 2.14 11.84 -6.07
CA ASP A 103 1.07 12.59 -6.74
C ASP A 103 -0.25 11.79 -6.70
N ASP A 104 -0.18 10.49 -6.99
CA ASP A 104 -1.36 9.61 -6.96
C ASP A 104 -1.94 9.50 -5.52
N MET A 105 -1.07 9.49 -4.50
CA MET A 105 -1.51 9.54 -3.10
C MET A 105 -2.19 10.86 -2.73
N LEU A 106 -1.68 12.00 -3.23
CA LEU A 106 -2.30 13.31 -3.03
C LEU A 106 -3.66 13.42 -3.73
N ASP A 107 -3.81 12.81 -4.90
CA ASP A 107 -5.08 12.73 -5.61
C ASP A 107 -6.11 11.86 -4.85
N ALA A 108 -5.66 10.82 -4.13
CA ALA A 108 -6.52 10.02 -3.27
C ALA A 108 -7.04 10.80 -2.04
N SER A 109 -6.18 11.62 -1.43
CA SER A 109 -6.52 12.56 -0.37
C SER A 109 -5.43 13.62 -0.14
N GLU A 110 -5.82 14.91 -0.13
CA GLU A 110 -4.91 16.01 0.24
C GLU A 110 -4.86 16.27 1.77
N ASP A 111 -5.71 15.61 2.56
CA ASP A 111 -5.80 15.84 4.00
C ASP A 111 -4.56 15.30 4.72
N ASN A 112 -3.81 16.20 5.34
CA ASN A 112 -2.62 15.88 6.11
C ASN A 112 -2.89 14.96 7.31
N ASN A 113 -4.12 14.93 7.83
CA ASN A 113 -4.50 14.00 8.90
C ASN A 113 -4.65 12.55 8.41
N ILE A 114 -4.69 12.34 7.09
CA ILE A 114 -4.77 11.03 6.45
C ILE A 114 -3.40 10.63 5.93
N ILE A 115 -2.78 11.47 5.09
CA ILE A 115 -1.56 11.09 4.37
C ILE A 115 -0.27 11.62 5.02
N HIS A 116 -0.34 12.41 6.09
CA HIS A 116 0.83 12.87 6.86
C HIS A 116 1.98 13.43 5.99
N TRP A 117 1.64 14.29 5.03
CA TRP A 117 2.64 14.84 4.10
C TRP A 117 3.59 15.84 4.77
N SER A 118 3.19 16.44 5.90
CA SER A 118 3.97 17.47 6.60
C SER A 118 4.93 16.92 7.66
N GLY A 119 6.05 17.61 7.88
CA GLY A 119 6.95 17.41 9.04
C GLY A 119 8.13 16.47 8.81
N THR A 120 8.00 15.47 7.92
CA THR A 120 9.12 14.63 7.48
C THR A 120 9.04 14.37 5.99
N TYR A 121 10.20 14.29 5.33
CA TYR A 121 10.29 13.91 3.94
C TYR A 121 10.14 12.39 3.78
N SER A 122 9.38 11.97 2.78
CA SER A 122 9.28 10.56 2.39
C SER A 122 10.30 10.24 1.30
N LEU A 123 11.18 9.27 1.53
CA LEU A 123 12.22 8.86 0.57
C LEU A 123 11.65 8.01 -0.56
N GLY A 124 12.22 8.19 -1.74
CA GLY A 124 12.13 7.19 -2.80
C GLY A 124 13.08 7.39 -3.98
N THR A 125 12.65 6.88 -5.13
CA THR A 125 13.50 6.61 -6.28
C THR A 125 12.94 7.23 -7.54
N SER A 126 13.83 7.70 -8.42
CA SER A 126 13.51 7.92 -9.83
C SER A 126 13.89 6.71 -10.67
N VAL A 127 12.95 6.24 -11.51
CA VAL A 127 13.24 5.16 -12.49
C VAL A 127 14.25 5.60 -13.55
N LEU A 128 14.42 6.91 -13.74
CA LEU A 128 15.38 7.48 -14.70
C LEU A 128 16.82 7.39 -14.21
N SER A 129 17.03 7.25 -12.89
CA SER A 129 18.36 7.20 -12.28
C SER A 129 18.46 6.20 -11.12
N PRO A 130 18.22 4.89 -11.33
CA PRO A 130 18.18 3.89 -10.26
C PRO A 130 19.54 3.62 -9.59
N ARG A 131 20.62 4.19 -10.12
CA ARG A 131 22.00 4.12 -9.56
C ARG A 131 22.61 5.51 -9.32
N SER A 132 21.77 6.54 -9.29
CA SER A 132 22.22 7.87 -8.92
C SER A 132 22.68 7.86 -7.46
N LYS A 133 23.67 8.69 -7.11
CA LYS A 133 24.04 8.95 -5.70
C LYS A 133 23.04 9.86 -4.99
N GLN A 134 21.85 9.98 -5.55
CA GLN A 134 20.79 10.85 -5.08
C GLN A 134 19.48 10.05 -5.00
N ALA A 135 18.71 10.37 -3.97
CA ALA A 135 17.36 9.90 -3.77
C ALA A 135 16.38 11.07 -3.93
N LEU A 136 15.15 10.76 -4.34
CA LEU A 136 14.05 11.71 -4.30
C LEU A 136 13.46 11.76 -2.90
N ILE A 137 13.02 12.94 -2.50
CA ILE A 137 12.31 13.18 -1.25
C ILE A 137 11.08 14.03 -1.50
N TRP A 138 9.94 13.63 -0.94
CA TRP A 138 8.65 14.30 -1.11
C TRP A 138 8.09 14.84 0.21
N GLY A 139 7.34 15.94 0.14
CA GLY A 139 6.57 16.51 1.25
C GLY A 139 7.39 17.39 2.22
N CYS A 140 7.17 17.19 3.52
CA CYS A 140 7.75 17.94 4.65
C CYS A 140 7.19 19.35 4.86
N ALA A 141 7.54 20.33 4.02
CA ALA A 141 7.14 21.73 4.24
C ALA A 141 5.82 22.06 3.55
N GLU A 142 5.68 21.64 2.28
CA GLU A 142 4.48 21.78 1.47
C GLU A 142 4.19 20.43 0.79
N LYS A 143 2.91 20.13 0.54
CA LYS A 143 2.49 18.84 -0.04
C LYS A 143 3.16 18.53 -1.38
N ASP A 144 3.39 19.54 -2.22
CA ASP A 144 3.92 19.39 -3.58
C ASP A 144 5.45 19.49 -3.64
N THR A 145 6.13 19.52 -2.48
CA THR A 145 7.60 19.63 -2.44
C THR A 145 8.24 18.34 -2.94
N VAL A 146 9.14 18.48 -3.92
CA VAL A 146 10.02 17.41 -4.39
C VAL A 146 11.46 17.92 -4.45
N GLU A 147 12.36 17.24 -3.76
CA GLU A 147 13.79 17.58 -3.73
C GLU A 147 14.66 16.35 -3.95
N MET A 148 15.97 16.57 -4.09
CA MET A 148 16.98 15.52 -4.16
C MET A 148 17.91 15.60 -2.97
N THR A 149 18.24 14.45 -2.39
CA THR A 149 19.23 14.31 -1.31
C THR A 149 20.32 13.33 -1.70
N ASP A 150 21.48 13.38 -1.05
CA ASP A 150 22.52 12.37 -1.22
C ASP A 150 22.01 11.01 -0.66
N SER A 151 22.18 9.94 -1.42
CA SER A 151 21.63 8.62 -1.08
C SER A 151 22.18 8.04 0.22
N ALA A 152 23.40 8.44 0.61
CA ALA A 152 24.03 8.03 1.86
C ALA A 152 23.62 8.90 3.06
N TYR A 153 22.97 10.05 2.83
CA TYR A 153 22.68 11.01 3.89
C TYR A 153 21.50 10.56 4.78
N GLN A 154 21.82 10.18 6.02
CA GLN A 154 20.85 9.82 7.07
C GLN A 154 20.51 11.07 7.90
N HIS A 155 19.23 11.43 7.97
CA HIS A 155 18.77 12.61 8.69
C HIS A 155 17.41 12.41 9.34
N ILE A 156 17.18 13.01 10.52
CA ILE A 156 15.94 12.85 11.31
C ILE A 156 14.70 13.36 10.56
N GLY A 157 14.87 14.28 9.63
CA GLY A 157 13.80 14.78 8.77
C GLY A 157 13.46 13.86 7.60
N PHE A 158 14.10 12.69 7.46
CA PHE A 158 13.82 11.73 6.40
C PHE A 158 13.18 10.47 6.97
N GLY A 159 12.20 9.95 6.24
CA GLY A 159 11.50 8.72 6.56
C GLY A 159 11.34 7.82 5.35
N TRP A 160 10.97 6.58 5.65
CA TRP A 160 10.57 5.59 4.67
C TRP A 160 9.07 5.37 4.73
N ARG A 161 8.41 5.68 3.62
CA ARG A 161 7.01 5.37 3.34
C ARG A 161 6.98 4.29 2.26
N PRO A 162 6.69 3.02 2.59
CA PRO A 162 6.66 1.95 1.61
C PRO A 162 5.46 2.07 0.68
N VAL A 163 5.66 1.54 -0.52
CA VAL A 163 4.60 1.16 -1.45
C VAL A 163 4.56 -0.36 -1.49
N LEU A 164 3.36 -0.92 -1.38
CA LEU A 164 3.08 -2.34 -1.37
C LEU A 164 2.21 -2.69 -2.58
N GLU A 165 2.79 -3.45 -3.49
CA GLU A 165 2.12 -3.97 -4.67
C GLU A 165 1.61 -5.37 -4.33
N GLN A 166 0.29 -5.55 -4.29
CA GLN A 166 -0.32 -6.83 -4.00
C GLN A 166 -0.53 -7.61 -5.29
N LYS A 167 -0.43 -8.93 -5.21
CA LYS A 167 -0.76 -9.77 -6.34
C LYS A 167 -2.27 -9.95 -6.43
N SER A 168 -2.84 -9.65 -7.60
CA SER A 168 -4.24 -9.97 -7.90
C SER A 168 -4.53 -11.45 -7.65
N LEU A 169 -5.63 -11.69 -6.92
CA LEU A 169 -6.18 -13.00 -6.65
C LEU A 169 -7.17 -13.47 -7.74
N LEU A 170 -7.40 -12.65 -8.78
CA LEU A 170 -8.36 -12.96 -9.84
C LEU A 170 -8.04 -14.29 -10.53
N GLU A 171 -6.75 -14.55 -10.77
CA GLU A 171 -6.23 -15.78 -11.39
C GLU A 171 -6.08 -16.94 -10.40
N CYS A 172 -6.28 -16.73 -9.10
CA CYS A 172 -6.17 -17.79 -8.10
C CYS A 172 -7.38 -18.73 -8.18
N PRO A 173 -7.18 -20.03 -7.86
CA PRO A 173 -8.28 -20.97 -7.68
C PRO A 173 -9.34 -20.43 -6.72
N ALA A 174 -10.61 -20.73 -6.98
CA ALA A 174 -11.71 -20.29 -6.13
C ALA A 174 -11.56 -20.74 -4.66
N SER A 175 -10.91 -21.88 -4.41
CA SER A 175 -10.58 -22.36 -3.06
C SER A 175 -9.72 -21.39 -2.27
N ASP A 176 -8.85 -20.63 -2.95
CA ASP A 176 -7.86 -19.75 -2.34
C ASP A 176 -8.45 -18.37 -2.02
N LEU A 177 -9.69 -18.12 -2.45
CA LEU A 177 -10.48 -16.95 -2.11
C LEU A 177 -11.35 -17.18 -0.87
N LEU A 178 -11.77 -18.42 -0.61
CA LEU A 178 -12.74 -18.74 0.45
C LEU A 178 -12.26 -18.29 1.83
N ALA A 179 -13.19 -17.72 2.61
CA ALA A 179 -12.98 -17.22 3.96
C ALA A 179 -11.90 -16.12 4.07
N ARG A 180 -11.68 -15.37 3.00
CA ARG A 180 -10.78 -14.20 2.97
C ARG A 180 -11.56 -12.91 2.79
N THR A 181 -11.13 -11.86 3.46
CA THR A 181 -11.62 -10.51 3.18
C THR A 181 -10.87 -9.97 1.96
N VAL A 182 -11.60 -9.45 0.98
CA VAL A 182 -11.04 -8.96 -0.29
C VAL A 182 -11.59 -7.60 -0.68
N LEU A 183 -10.85 -6.91 -1.53
CA LEU A 183 -11.36 -5.81 -2.37
C LEU A 183 -11.66 -6.35 -3.77
N LEU A 184 -12.84 -6.05 -4.30
CA LEU A 184 -13.25 -6.40 -5.66
C LEU A 184 -13.47 -5.14 -6.49
N TYR A 185 -12.91 -5.11 -7.69
CA TYR A 185 -13.07 -4.02 -8.66
C TYR A 185 -14.01 -4.48 -9.76
N GLY A 186 -15.21 -3.91 -9.80
CA GLY A 186 -16.15 -4.14 -10.89
C GLY A 186 -15.70 -3.44 -12.18
N GLU A 187 -16.17 -3.95 -13.32
CA GLU A 187 -15.93 -3.38 -14.66
C GLU A 187 -16.42 -1.94 -14.81
N ASP A 188 -17.34 -1.50 -13.95
CA ASP A 188 -17.86 -0.15 -13.90
C ASP A 188 -17.11 0.75 -12.91
N GLY A 189 -16.00 0.27 -12.36
CA GLY A 189 -15.15 0.97 -11.40
C GLY A 189 -15.65 0.92 -9.96
N THR A 190 -16.75 0.23 -9.66
CA THR A 190 -17.25 0.10 -8.28
C THR A 190 -16.32 -0.80 -7.47
N ILE A 191 -15.97 -0.35 -6.26
CA ILE A 191 -15.13 -1.10 -5.32
C ILE A 191 -16.01 -1.71 -4.23
N PHE A 192 -15.89 -3.03 -4.07
CA PHE A 192 -16.57 -3.78 -3.02
C PHE A 192 -15.55 -4.33 -2.02
N SER A 193 -15.92 -4.42 -0.75
CA SER A 193 -15.18 -5.14 0.28
C SER A 193 -16.08 -6.15 0.96
N GLY A 194 -15.55 -7.30 1.35
CA GLY A 194 -16.31 -8.29 2.12
C GLY A 194 -15.56 -9.61 2.29
N LEU A 195 -16.13 -10.49 3.11
CA LEU A 195 -15.64 -11.84 3.31
C LEU A 195 -16.14 -12.75 2.18
N VAL A 196 -15.26 -13.42 1.47
CA VAL A 196 -15.67 -14.39 0.44
C VAL A 196 -16.26 -15.64 1.09
N ALA A 197 -17.57 -15.81 0.97
CA ALA A 197 -18.28 -16.97 1.48
C ALA A 197 -18.29 -18.14 0.48
N GLU A 198 -18.41 -17.82 -0.80
CA GLU A 198 -18.37 -18.77 -1.90
C GLU A 198 -17.67 -18.14 -3.10
N ALA A 199 -16.91 -18.95 -3.84
CA ALA A 199 -16.36 -18.56 -5.12
C ALA A 199 -16.49 -19.72 -6.10
N SER A 200 -16.90 -19.41 -7.32
CA SER A 200 -16.95 -20.34 -8.43
C SER A 200 -16.28 -19.72 -9.66
N GLN A 201 -16.40 -20.40 -10.81
CA GLN A 201 -15.96 -19.85 -12.09
C GLN A 201 -16.89 -18.77 -12.64
N TYR A 202 -18.11 -18.64 -12.11
CA TYR A 202 -19.12 -17.69 -12.57
C TYR A 202 -19.38 -16.58 -11.59
N ASP A 203 -19.41 -16.89 -10.29
CA ASP A 203 -19.84 -15.96 -9.26
C ASP A 203 -18.87 -15.93 -8.08
N VAL A 204 -18.74 -14.77 -7.45
CA VAL A 204 -18.13 -14.56 -6.14
C VAL A 204 -19.20 -14.03 -5.19
N ILE A 205 -19.34 -14.66 -4.02
CA ILE A 205 -20.31 -14.26 -3.00
C ILE A 205 -19.56 -13.64 -1.82
N LEU A 206 -19.88 -12.39 -1.53
CA LEU A 206 -19.39 -11.66 -0.37
C LEU A 206 -20.43 -11.68 0.76
N GLU A 207 -20.00 -12.02 1.97
CA GLU A 207 -20.70 -11.78 3.23
C GLU A 207 -20.25 -10.46 3.86
N ALA A 208 -21.18 -9.81 4.58
CA ALA A 208 -21.00 -8.48 5.15
C ALA A 208 -20.41 -7.46 4.15
N PRO A 209 -20.99 -7.33 2.94
CA PRO A 209 -20.41 -6.53 1.88
C PRO A 209 -20.52 -5.04 2.19
N ASN A 210 -19.45 -4.30 1.88
CA ASN A 210 -19.43 -2.84 1.84
C ASN A 210 -19.17 -2.38 0.41
N ILE A 211 -19.99 -1.46 -0.10
CA ILE A 211 -19.70 -0.74 -1.33
C ILE A 211 -18.91 0.50 -0.93
N LEU A 212 -17.62 0.53 -1.25
CA LEU A 212 -16.72 1.58 -0.78
C LEU A 212 -16.84 2.81 -1.67
N GLY A 213 -16.87 2.66 -3.00
CA GLY A 213 -16.96 3.79 -3.92
C GLY A 213 -16.95 3.38 -5.38
N ASN A 214 -16.73 4.35 -6.28
CA ASN A 214 -16.60 4.12 -7.71
C ASN A 214 -15.45 4.96 -8.28
N VAL A 215 -14.43 4.30 -8.84
CA VAL A 215 -13.20 4.94 -9.39
C VAL A 215 -13.51 5.84 -10.58
N PHE A 216 -14.55 5.51 -11.36
CA PHE A 216 -14.93 6.31 -12.52
C PHE A 216 -15.87 7.48 -12.17
N CYS A 217 -16.24 7.64 -10.90
CA CYS A 217 -17.24 8.62 -10.45
C CYS A 217 -18.56 8.52 -11.24
N GLN A 218 -18.93 7.32 -11.69
CA GLN A 218 -20.17 7.04 -12.40
C GLN A 218 -21.14 6.25 -11.49
N PRO A 219 -22.46 6.40 -11.67
CA PRO A 219 -23.41 5.55 -10.96
C PRO A 219 -23.20 4.08 -11.35
N PRO A 220 -23.30 3.13 -10.39
CA PRO A 220 -23.08 1.72 -10.68
C PRO A 220 -23.98 1.21 -11.80
N ARG A 221 -23.42 0.45 -12.73
CA ARG A 221 -24.21 -0.26 -13.73
C ARG A 221 -24.86 -1.45 -13.06
N GLN A 222 -26.17 -1.37 -12.87
CA GLN A 222 -26.97 -2.51 -12.44
C GLN A 222 -26.92 -3.60 -13.51
N GLY A 223 -26.49 -4.82 -13.15
CA GLY A 223 -26.52 -5.97 -14.05
C GLY A 223 -25.57 -7.11 -13.67
N TYR A 224 -24.41 -6.82 -13.10
CA TYR A 224 -23.37 -7.82 -12.82
C TYR A 224 -23.24 -8.19 -11.34
N TYR A 225 -24.00 -7.54 -10.46
CA TYR A 225 -24.08 -7.93 -9.06
C TYR A 225 -25.52 -7.84 -8.54
N LYS A 226 -25.81 -8.65 -7.52
CA LYS A 226 -27.13 -8.72 -6.90
C LYS A 226 -27.00 -8.89 -5.39
N ALA A 227 -27.68 -8.03 -4.63
CA ALA A 227 -27.83 -8.23 -3.19
C ALA A 227 -28.84 -9.36 -2.92
N GLN A 228 -28.47 -10.27 -2.03
CA GLN A 228 -29.33 -11.34 -1.54
C GLN A 228 -29.12 -11.47 -0.03
N ASP A 229 -30.17 -11.18 0.73
CA ASP A 229 -30.14 -11.14 2.20
C ASP A 229 -29.03 -10.20 2.72
N GLU A 230 -28.03 -10.72 3.42
CA GLU A 230 -26.84 -9.98 3.92
C GLU A 230 -25.58 -10.23 3.05
N SER A 231 -25.76 -10.78 1.85
CA SER A 231 -24.70 -11.13 0.92
C SER A 231 -24.80 -10.37 -0.40
N LEU A 232 -23.67 -10.25 -1.08
CA LEU A 232 -23.57 -9.72 -2.44
C LEU A 232 -23.05 -10.82 -3.36
N ILE A 233 -23.78 -11.11 -4.43
CA ILE A 233 -23.36 -12.04 -5.48
C ILE A 233 -22.85 -11.20 -6.65
N LEU A 234 -21.63 -11.44 -7.10
CA LEU A 234 -21.01 -10.73 -8.22
C LEU A 234 -20.64 -11.72 -9.32
N ASP A 235 -20.99 -11.39 -10.56
CA ASP A 235 -20.52 -12.07 -11.76
C ASP A 235 -19.00 -11.87 -11.89
N ARG A 236 -18.27 -12.99 -11.89
CA ARG A 236 -16.82 -13.04 -11.92
C ARG A 236 -16.24 -12.49 -13.23
N GLU A 237 -16.96 -12.59 -14.35
CA GLU A 237 -16.48 -12.05 -15.63
C GLU A 237 -16.45 -10.51 -15.64
N SER A 238 -17.28 -9.88 -14.80
CA SER A 238 -17.32 -8.42 -14.63
C SER A 238 -16.41 -7.90 -13.52
N ILE A 239 -15.58 -8.77 -12.91
CA ILE A 239 -14.56 -8.37 -11.94
C ILE A 239 -13.24 -8.17 -12.66
N LEU A 240 -12.72 -6.93 -12.63
CA LEU A 240 -11.43 -6.57 -13.20
C LEU A 240 -10.27 -7.03 -12.33
N GLU A 241 -10.45 -7.01 -11.01
CA GLU A 241 -9.39 -7.33 -10.06
C GLU A 241 -9.94 -7.76 -8.69
N ILE A 242 -9.19 -8.64 -8.02
CA ILE A 242 -9.45 -9.08 -6.65
C ILE A 242 -8.16 -8.88 -5.86
N LEU A 243 -8.17 -8.05 -4.82
CA LEU A 243 -7.01 -7.80 -3.96
C LEU A 243 -7.26 -8.31 -2.54
N PRO A 244 -6.23 -8.84 -1.84
CA PRO A 244 -6.36 -9.18 -0.44
C PRO A 244 -6.57 -7.92 0.41
N CYS A 245 -7.46 -8.02 1.39
CA CYS A 245 -7.80 -6.93 2.30
C CYS A 245 -7.72 -7.42 3.75
N ALA A 246 -7.10 -6.65 4.63
CA ALA A 246 -6.99 -7.01 6.04
C ALA A 246 -8.26 -6.70 6.87
N GLY A 247 -9.29 -6.10 6.25
CA GLY A 247 -10.64 -6.04 6.80
C GLY A 247 -10.97 -4.84 7.70
N VAL A 248 -10.23 -3.74 7.62
CA VAL A 248 -10.59 -2.48 8.28
C VAL A 248 -10.61 -1.33 7.29
N SER A 249 -11.49 -1.37 6.30
CA SER A 249 -11.78 -0.20 5.47
C SER A 249 -12.55 0.83 6.30
N VAL A 250 -11.94 1.97 6.60
CA VAL A 250 -12.64 3.09 7.24
C VAL A 250 -13.09 4.06 6.15
N PRO A 251 -14.38 4.10 5.77
CA PRO A 251 -14.88 5.17 4.92
C PRO A 251 -14.92 6.47 5.76
N PHE A 252 -14.24 7.51 5.28
CA PHE A 252 -14.38 8.88 5.77
C PHE A 252 -15.19 9.71 4.78
#